data_AF-A0AAD7PQH7-F1
#
_entry.id   AF-A0AAD7PQH7-F1
#
_cell.length_a   1.000
_cell.length_b   1.000
_cell.length_c   1.000
_cell.angle_alpha   90.00
_cell.angle_beta   90.00
_cell.angle_gamma   90.00
#
_symmetry.space_group_name_H-M   'P 1'
#
loop_
_entity.id
_entity.type
_entity.pdbx_description
1 polymer ?
#
loop_
_entity_poly.entity_id
_entity_poly.type
_entity_poly.pdbx_seq_one_letter_code
_entity_poly.pdbx_strand_id
1 'polypeptide(L)'
;MDHSKLKKPELLEWLESFEVQDWISCVGGTSQDAMTSHIIVAAALAIWYPSLVKQSIAMLVVHPLMKLAMAMNEKYSSTASELLAEGMESTWKDCIGSEITHLIGDIFFQIELSGPSTNVATQIPAVSAAIRETLVEILLPSLALADIPGFLTIIESQIWSTASDSPVHLVSLMTLIRVVRGSPRNLAQFLDKVVNFILQTIDPSNSVMRKSCFQSSMTTLREIVRAYPMVALNDSWTRLAVGDVIGEMNNVTIRVYDMQSVTKIKVLDASGPPGLPNLLAASSEFMVTAAISALSFSPDGEGLVAFSEHGLMIRWWSLGSVWWEKLSRNFVPVQCTKLIFVPPWEGFSPNSSRSSIMANLMGNDKQFSFQENARDLSHADSMKQLIYSLDLSYRLEWVGERKVLLTRHGHELGTFQL
;
A
#
# COMPACT_ATOMS: atom_id res chain seq x y z
N MET A 1 12.89 52.07 -8.34
CA MET A 1 13.67 51.03 -9.03
C MET A 1 12.93 49.72 -8.81
N ASP A 2 12.14 49.33 -9.80
CA ASP A 2 11.29 48.14 -9.77
C ASP A 2 12.13 46.88 -10.06
N HIS A 3 12.15 45.95 -9.11
CA HIS A 3 12.82 44.65 -9.21
C HIS A 3 11.99 43.58 -9.95
N SER A 4 10.93 43.95 -10.69
CA SER A 4 9.94 43.01 -11.25
C SER A 4 10.19 42.57 -12.70
N LYS A 5 11.34 42.92 -13.31
CA LYS A 5 11.67 42.58 -14.71
C LYS A 5 13.01 41.83 -14.86
N LEU A 6 13.24 40.78 -14.08
CA LEU A 6 14.24 39.79 -14.48
C LEU A 6 13.68 38.97 -15.68
N LYS A 7 14.03 39.44 -16.87
CA LYS A 7 14.20 38.76 -18.17
C LYS A 7 13.65 37.32 -18.33
N LYS A 8 12.34 37.18 -18.57
CA LYS A 8 11.75 35.98 -19.22
C LYS A 8 12.51 35.48 -20.47
N PRO A 9 12.98 36.34 -21.40
CA PRO A 9 13.71 35.86 -22.58
C PRO A 9 15.09 35.28 -22.27
N GLU A 10 15.80 35.78 -21.26
CA GLU A 10 17.11 35.20 -20.88
C GLU A 10 16.96 33.84 -20.19
N LEU A 11 15.89 33.64 -19.42
CA LEU A 11 15.58 32.33 -18.86
C LEU A 11 15.28 31.33 -19.98
N LEU A 12 14.50 31.73 -20.99
CA LEU A 12 14.19 30.88 -22.14
C LEU A 12 15.43 30.56 -22.97
N GLU A 13 16.27 31.54 -23.30
CA GLU A 13 17.55 31.31 -24.00
C GLU A 13 18.49 30.40 -23.19
N TRP A 14 18.55 30.58 -21.87
CA TRP A 14 19.32 29.72 -20.97
C TRP A 14 18.77 28.28 -20.96
N LEU A 15 17.45 28.09 -20.92
CA LEU A 15 16.81 26.77 -20.99
C LEU A 15 17.00 26.10 -22.36
N GLU A 16 17.07 26.85 -23.45
CA GLU A 16 17.32 26.31 -24.80
C GLU A 16 18.77 25.90 -25.00
N SER A 17 19.71 26.49 -24.26
CA SER A 17 21.13 26.06 -24.29
C SER A 17 21.37 24.65 -23.70
N PHE A 18 20.40 24.07 -22.99
CA PHE A 18 20.48 22.72 -22.41
C PHE A 18 20.46 21.60 -23.46
N GLU A 19 19.91 21.83 -24.66
CA GLU A 19 19.76 20.78 -25.68
C GLU A 19 21.09 20.36 -26.35
N VAL A 20 22.22 21.03 -26.06
CA VAL A 20 23.43 21.00 -26.90
C VAL A 20 24.64 20.27 -26.30
N GLN A 21 24.63 19.81 -25.04
CA GLN A 21 25.82 19.22 -24.41
C GLN A 21 25.70 17.71 -24.13
N ASP A 22 26.79 16.97 -24.35
CA ASP A 22 26.99 15.57 -23.97
C ASP A 22 27.30 15.45 -22.47
N TRP A 23 26.37 14.89 -21.68
CA TRP A 23 26.44 14.89 -20.20
C TRP A 23 27.20 13.69 -19.61
N ILE A 24 28.24 13.19 -20.30
CA ILE A 24 28.77 11.84 -20.04
C ILE A 24 29.83 11.79 -18.90
N SER A 25 30.31 12.91 -18.36
CA SER A 25 31.34 12.89 -17.29
C SER A 25 30.98 13.76 -16.07
N CYS A 26 30.06 13.26 -15.24
CA CYS A 26 29.72 13.88 -13.96
C CYS A 26 30.62 13.26 -12.86
N VAL A 27 31.50 14.06 -12.22
CA VAL A 27 32.02 13.98 -10.83
C VAL A 27 33.53 14.37 -10.73
N GLY A 28 33.83 15.44 -9.94
CA GLY A 28 35.16 16.06 -9.71
C GLY A 28 35.59 17.32 -10.54
N GLY A 29 35.37 18.57 -10.04
CA GLY A 29 36.03 19.81 -10.55
C GLY A 29 35.20 21.13 -10.45
N THR A 30 35.82 22.30 -10.62
CA THR A 30 35.15 23.63 -10.54
C THR A 30 34.16 23.90 -11.69
N SER A 31 34.45 23.42 -12.90
CA SER A 31 33.49 23.44 -14.03
C SER A 31 32.33 22.46 -13.83
N GLN A 32 32.53 21.42 -13.02
CA GLN A 32 31.51 20.41 -12.75
C GLN A 32 30.56 20.78 -11.62
N ASP A 33 31.01 21.60 -10.65
CA ASP A 33 30.12 22.24 -9.68
C ASP A 33 29.09 23.15 -10.38
N ALA A 34 29.50 23.87 -11.43
CA ALA A 34 28.59 24.65 -12.27
C ALA A 34 27.57 23.75 -12.99
N MET A 35 28.04 22.67 -13.64
CA MET A 35 27.17 21.72 -14.34
C MET A 35 26.18 21.01 -13.40
N THR A 36 26.63 20.62 -12.20
CA THR A 36 25.77 20.02 -11.18
C THR A 36 24.71 21.01 -10.69
N SER A 37 25.11 22.27 -10.48
CA SER A 37 24.16 23.34 -10.14
C SER A 37 23.12 23.58 -11.24
N HIS A 38 23.52 23.49 -12.51
CA HIS A 38 22.60 23.57 -13.65
C HIS A 38 21.54 22.45 -13.61
N ILE A 39 21.93 21.22 -13.31
CA ILE A 39 21.01 20.08 -13.17
C ILE A 39 20.00 20.34 -12.05
N ILE A 40 20.46 20.76 -10.88
CA ILE A 40 19.61 21.06 -9.72
C ILE A 40 18.61 22.19 -10.03
N VAL A 41 19.06 23.28 -10.66
CA VAL A 41 18.18 24.40 -11.03
C VAL A 41 17.16 23.99 -12.10
N ALA A 42 17.59 23.24 -13.13
CA ALA A 42 16.68 22.76 -14.16
C ALA A 42 15.61 21.81 -13.58
N ALA A 43 16.00 20.92 -12.66
CA ALA A 43 15.08 20.06 -11.94
C ALA A 43 14.07 20.86 -11.11
N ALA A 44 14.53 21.84 -10.34
CA ALA A 44 13.67 22.73 -9.57
C ALA A 44 12.67 23.51 -10.44
N LEU A 45 13.11 24.00 -11.61
CA LEU A 45 12.24 24.69 -12.57
C LEU A 45 11.21 23.75 -13.19
N ALA A 46 11.58 22.50 -13.50
CA ALA A 46 10.66 21.49 -14.03
C ALA A 46 9.54 21.15 -13.03
N ILE A 47 9.87 21.08 -11.73
CA ILE A 47 8.89 20.77 -10.68
C ILE A 47 8.00 21.97 -10.36
N TRP A 48 8.60 23.13 -10.08
CA TRP A 48 7.86 24.27 -9.52
C TRP A 48 7.27 25.21 -10.58
N TYR A 49 7.81 25.19 -11.80
CA TYR A 49 7.38 26.06 -12.89
C TYR A 49 7.17 25.30 -14.21
N PRO A 50 6.41 24.19 -14.23
CA PRO A 50 6.26 23.34 -15.42
C PRO A 50 5.65 24.08 -16.62
N SER A 51 4.89 25.15 -16.40
CA SER A 51 4.32 25.99 -17.46
C SER A 51 5.31 26.96 -18.11
N LEU A 52 6.45 27.21 -17.47
CA LEU A 52 7.50 28.13 -17.96
C LEU A 52 8.64 27.40 -18.68
N VAL A 53 8.69 26.07 -18.55
CA VAL A 53 9.73 25.22 -19.14
C VAL A 53 9.15 24.32 -20.23
N LYS A 54 9.99 23.92 -21.19
CA LYS A 54 9.63 22.89 -22.18
C LYS A 54 9.47 21.53 -21.47
N GLN A 55 8.48 20.75 -21.89
CA GLN A 55 8.23 19.41 -21.35
C GLN A 55 9.43 18.45 -21.54
N SER A 56 10.27 18.68 -22.56
CA SER A 56 11.50 17.92 -22.81
C SER A 56 12.54 18.05 -21.70
N ILE A 57 12.53 19.14 -20.92
CA ILE A 57 13.53 19.38 -19.87
C ILE A 57 13.44 18.29 -18.79
N ALA A 58 12.25 17.84 -18.44
CA ALA A 58 12.09 16.78 -17.46
C ALA A 58 12.80 15.49 -17.90
N MET A 59 12.63 15.11 -19.18
CA MET A 59 13.28 13.93 -19.78
C MET A 59 14.80 14.05 -19.84
N LEU A 60 15.32 15.26 -20.09
CA LEU A 60 16.77 15.50 -20.17
C LEU A 60 17.44 15.48 -18.79
N VAL A 61 16.75 15.96 -17.76
CA VAL A 61 17.33 16.20 -16.43
C VAL A 61 17.19 14.99 -15.50
N VAL A 62 16.19 14.14 -15.71
CA VAL A 62 15.85 13.07 -14.74
C VAL A 62 16.97 12.05 -14.50
N HIS A 63 17.57 11.46 -15.54
CA HIS A 63 18.65 10.48 -15.36
C HIS A 63 19.92 11.09 -14.75
N PRO A 64 20.37 12.30 -15.17
CA PRO A 64 21.44 13.02 -14.48
C PRO A 64 21.15 13.28 -13.01
N LEU A 65 19.91 13.66 -12.68
CA LEU A 65 19.48 13.90 -11.30
C LEU A 65 19.51 12.61 -10.46
N MET A 66 19.06 11.48 -11.02
CA MET A 66 19.18 10.15 -10.39
C MET A 66 20.65 9.77 -10.14
N LYS A 67 21.52 9.97 -11.13
CA LYS A 67 22.97 9.73 -10.95
C LYS A 67 23.57 10.60 -9.85
N LEU A 68 23.16 11.87 -9.74
CA LEU A 68 23.61 12.75 -8.67
C LEU A 68 23.14 12.29 -7.29
N ALA A 69 21.88 11.87 -7.16
CA ALA A 69 21.36 11.34 -5.91
C ALA A 69 22.12 10.08 -5.46
N MET A 70 22.44 9.19 -6.40
CA MET A 70 23.11 7.91 -6.13
C MET A 70 24.64 8.01 -6.03
N ALA A 71 25.25 9.14 -6.44
CA ALA A 71 26.69 9.36 -6.36
C ALA A 71 27.23 9.51 -4.91
N MET A 72 26.35 9.67 -3.91
CA MET A 72 26.70 9.81 -2.49
C MET A 72 27.76 10.90 -2.22
N ASN A 73 27.77 11.95 -3.05
CA ASN A 73 28.65 13.11 -2.91
C ASN A 73 28.05 14.15 -1.94
N GLU A 74 28.90 14.67 -1.06
CA GLU A 74 28.59 15.59 0.04
C GLU A 74 27.84 16.88 -0.35
N LYS A 75 28.01 17.40 -1.57
CA LYS A 75 27.46 18.73 -1.93
C LYS A 75 26.03 18.75 -2.46
N TYR A 76 25.64 17.78 -3.28
CA TYR A 76 24.42 17.89 -4.10
C TYR A 76 23.50 16.67 -4.02
N SER A 77 23.95 15.54 -3.44
CA SER A 77 23.18 14.29 -3.47
C SER A 77 21.90 14.36 -2.62
N SER A 78 21.97 15.04 -1.47
CA SER A 78 20.81 15.28 -0.60
C SER A 78 19.76 16.15 -1.31
N THR A 79 20.16 17.32 -1.83
CA THR A 79 19.26 18.17 -2.63
C THR A 79 18.70 17.46 -3.86
N ALA A 80 19.50 16.66 -4.57
CA ALA A 80 19.00 15.86 -5.70
C ALA A 80 17.93 14.86 -5.25
N SER A 81 18.13 14.21 -4.10
CA SER A 81 17.18 13.27 -3.50
C SER A 81 15.87 13.96 -3.10
N GLU A 82 15.95 15.15 -2.51
CA GLU A 82 14.78 15.96 -2.16
C GLU A 82 14.00 16.39 -3.40
N LEU A 83 14.67 16.87 -4.45
CA LEU A 83 14.01 17.27 -5.71
C LEU A 83 13.39 16.07 -6.44
N LEU A 84 14.06 14.91 -6.44
CA LEU A 84 13.46 13.67 -6.95
C LEU A 84 12.22 13.29 -6.14
N ALA A 85 12.28 13.39 -4.80
CA ALA A 85 11.14 13.04 -3.96
C ALA A 85 9.95 13.98 -4.18
N GLU A 86 10.20 15.29 -4.24
CA GLU A 86 9.18 16.33 -4.41
C GLU A 86 8.47 16.24 -5.77
N GLY A 87 9.23 16.04 -6.85
CA GLY A 87 8.65 15.97 -8.20
C GLY A 87 8.17 14.58 -8.60
N MET A 88 8.23 13.58 -7.73
CA MET A 88 8.02 12.17 -8.11
C MET A 88 6.64 11.94 -8.72
N GLU A 89 5.57 12.36 -8.04
CA GLU A 89 4.20 12.13 -8.49
C GLU A 89 3.83 12.98 -9.72
N SER A 90 4.33 14.21 -9.79
CA SER A 90 3.90 15.20 -10.79
C SER A 90 4.73 15.23 -12.06
N THR A 91 6.03 14.95 -11.97
CA THR A 91 7.00 15.24 -13.02
C THR A 91 7.83 14.00 -13.38
N TRP A 92 8.36 13.28 -12.39
CA TRP A 92 9.39 12.28 -12.63
C TRP A 92 8.84 10.87 -12.93
N LYS A 93 7.72 10.48 -12.33
CA LYS A 93 7.19 9.10 -12.44
C LYS A 93 7.08 8.61 -13.88
N ASP A 94 6.51 9.43 -14.77
CA ASP A 94 6.33 9.06 -16.17
C ASP A 94 7.66 9.09 -16.96
N CYS A 95 8.62 9.91 -16.54
CA CYS A 95 9.93 10.01 -17.16
C CYS A 95 10.84 8.83 -16.79
N ILE A 96 10.76 8.35 -15.54
CA ILE A 96 11.58 7.24 -15.02
C ILE A 96 10.96 5.88 -15.38
N GLY A 97 9.63 5.77 -15.30
CA GLY A 97 8.90 4.55 -15.63
C GLY A 97 9.37 3.35 -14.80
N SER A 98 9.81 2.28 -15.48
CA SER A 98 10.22 1.02 -14.83
C SER A 98 11.56 1.11 -14.08
N GLU A 99 12.37 2.15 -14.28
CA GLU A 99 13.63 2.31 -13.55
C GLU A 99 13.44 2.62 -12.06
N ILE A 100 12.21 2.99 -11.63
CA ILE A 100 11.89 3.25 -10.22
C ILE A 100 12.17 2.00 -9.37
N THR A 101 11.74 0.82 -9.81
CA THR A 101 12.01 -0.44 -9.09
C THR A 101 13.52 -0.68 -8.92
N HIS A 102 14.32 -0.40 -9.95
CA HIS A 102 15.77 -0.57 -9.90
C HIS A 102 16.42 0.41 -8.92
N LEU A 103 15.99 1.68 -8.94
CA LEU A 103 16.49 2.70 -8.01
C LEU A 103 16.17 2.35 -6.55
N ILE A 104 14.97 1.79 -6.27
CA ILE A 104 14.62 1.27 -4.94
C ILE A 104 15.61 0.17 -4.53
N GLY A 105 15.90 -0.77 -5.43
CA GLY A 105 16.88 -1.84 -5.20
C GLY A 105 18.28 -1.31 -4.91
N ASP A 106 18.74 -0.31 -5.67
CA ASP A 106 20.04 0.32 -5.46
C ASP A 106 20.12 1.02 -4.10
N ILE A 107 19.06 1.71 -3.66
CA ILE A 107 19.01 2.31 -2.31
C ILE A 107 19.12 1.24 -1.23
N PHE A 108 18.38 0.13 -1.35
CA PHE A 108 18.50 -0.99 -0.41
C PHE A 108 19.89 -1.62 -0.39
N PHE A 109 20.52 -1.75 -1.55
CA PHE A 109 21.91 -2.22 -1.65
C PHE A 109 22.88 -1.28 -0.93
N GLN A 110 22.72 0.04 -1.06
CA GLN A 110 23.54 1.03 -0.34
C GLN A 110 23.35 0.97 1.18
N ILE A 111 22.13 0.68 1.64
CA ILE A 111 21.82 0.46 3.05
C ILE A 111 22.53 -0.79 3.57
N GLU A 112 22.52 -1.89 2.80
CA GLU A 112 23.18 -3.15 3.17
C GLU A 112 24.70 -2.99 3.29
N LEU A 113 25.35 -2.34 2.31
CA LEU A 113 26.78 -2.06 2.34
C LEU A 113 27.21 -1.20 3.55
N SER A 114 26.27 -0.42 4.09
CA SER A 114 26.48 0.46 5.25
C SER A 114 26.14 -0.21 6.59
N GLY A 115 25.70 -1.47 6.60
CA GLY A 115 25.34 -2.20 7.82
C GLY A 115 26.50 -2.27 8.83
N PRO A 116 26.23 -2.55 10.10
CA PRO A 116 27.24 -2.58 11.16
C PRO A 116 28.20 -3.76 10.92
N SER A 117 29.20 -3.58 10.06
CA SER A 117 30.34 -4.47 10.01
C SER A 117 31.08 -4.33 11.34
N THR A 118 31.19 -5.43 12.06
CA THR A 118 31.86 -5.50 13.36
C THR A 118 33.37 -5.25 13.31
N ASN A 119 33.94 -4.79 12.19
CA ASN A 119 35.39 -4.62 12.04
C ASN A 119 35.87 -3.40 11.22
N VAL A 120 35.03 -2.40 10.94
CA VAL A 120 35.50 -1.15 10.28
C VAL A 120 35.11 0.07 11.11
N ALA A 121 35.72 0.19 12.29
CA ALA A 121 35.73 1.41 13.10
C ALA A 121 36.65 2.48 12.49
N THR A 122 36.48 2.77 11.20
CA THR A 122 37.19 3.83 10.48
C THR A 122 36.21 4.63 9.65
N GLN A 123 35.74 5.73 10.27
CA GLN A 123 35.32 6.98 9.62
C GLN A 123 34.34 6.83 8.43
N ILE A 124 33.06 6.61 8.71
CA ILE A 124 32.03 7.15 7.81
C ILE A 124 31.91 8.65 8.16
N PRO A 125 32.15 9.59 7.23
CA PRO A 125 31.98 11.02 7.48
C PRO A 125 30.53 11.31 7.89
N ALA A 126 30.32 12.22 8.84
CA ALA A 126 28.97 12.63 9.29
C ALA A 126 28.05 13.06 8.13
N VAL A 127 28.64 13.60 7.05
CA VAL A 127 27.93 14.03 5.84
C VAL A 127 27.41 12.84 5.01
N SER A 128 28.14 11.73 4.95
CA SER A 128 27.67 10.48 4.32
C SER A 128 26.47 9.88 5.07
N ALA A 129 26.41 10.08 6.40
CA ALA A 129 25.24 9.69 7.18
C ALA A 129 24.00 10.54 6.87
N ALA A 130 24.14 11.85 6.71
CA ALA A 130 23.04 12.75 6.36
C ALA A 130 22.48 12.51 4.95
N ILE A 131 23.35 12.20 3.96
CA ILE A 131 22.90 11.84 2.61
C ILE A 131 22.07 10.55 2.64
N ARG A 132 22.54 9.55 3.39
CA ARG A 132 21.82 8.29 3.57
C ARG A 132 20.48 8.49 4.26
N GLU A 133 20.42 9.34 5.27
CA GLU A 133 19.17 9.71 5.94
C GLU A 133 18.21 10.37 4.94
N THR A 134 18.69 11.28 4.09
CA THR A 134 17.87 11.88 3.02
C THR A 134 17.33 10.82 2.05
N LEU A 135 18.17 9.88 1.60
CA LEU A 135 17.75 8.81 0.70
C LEU A 135 16.68 7.90 1.34
N VAL A 136 16.88 7.53 2.60
CA VAL A 136 16.01 6.60 3.33
C VAL A 136 14.71 7.26 3.79
N GLU A 137 14.77 8.48 4.30
CA GLU A 137 13.62 9.12 4.95
C GLU A 137 12.76 9.94 3.99
N ILE A 138 13.34 10.39 2.87
CA ILE A 138 12.70 11.28 1.89
C ILE A 138 12.50 10.57 0.54
N LEU A 139 13.59 10.16 -0.12
CA LEU A 139 13.51 9.64 -1.49
C LEU A 139 12.84 8.26 -1.58
N LEU A 140 13.27 7.30 -0.75
CA LEU A 140 12.76 5.93 -0.78
C LEU A 140 11.23 5.85 -0.58
N PRO A 141 10.62 6.56 0.40
CA PRO A 141 9.16 6.61 0.52
C PRO A 141 8.46 7.18 -0.72
N SER A 142 9.04 8.20 -1.35
CA SER A 142 8.47 8.81 -2.55
C SER A 142 8.51 7.83 -3.74
N LEU A 143 9.63 7.13 -3.93
CA LEU A 143 9.75 6.07 -4.94
C LEU A 143 8.78 4.92 -4.68
N ALA A 144 8.66 4.49 -3.42
CA ALA A 144 7.74 3.42 -3.03
C ALA A 144 6.27 3.79 -3.24
N LEU A 145 5.89 5.06 -3.08
CA LEU A 145 4.55 5.56 -3.42
C LEU A 145 4.33 5.61 -4.94
N ALA A 146 5.37 5.94 -5.71
CA ALA A 146 5.29 5.99 -7.17
C ALA A 146 5.10 4.59 -7.79
N ASP A 147 5.76 3.58 -7.24
CA ASP A 147 5.76 2.19 -7.69
C ASP A 147 5.62 1.20 -6.51
N ILE A 148 4.42 1.15 -5.93
CA ILE A 148 4.09 0.23 -4.82
C ILE A 148 4.36 -1.23 -5.17
N PRO A 149 3.94 -1.77 -6.34
CA PRO A 149 4.22 -3.16 -6.69
C PRO A 149 5.72 -3.46 -6.76
N GLY A 150 6.50 -2.59 -7.41
CA GLY A 150 7.96 -2.73 -7.48
C GLY A 150 8.61 -2.72 -6.11
N PHE A 151 8.23 -1.78 -5.24
CA PHE A 151 8.70 -1.74 -3.86
C PHE A 151 8.41 -3.05 -3.10
N LEU A 152 7.18 -3.56 -3.20
CA LEU A 152 6.80 -4.81 -2.53
C LEU A 152 7.58 -6.02 -3.05
N THR A 153 7.85 -6.09 -4.35
CA THR A 153 8.70 -7.13 -4.94
C THR A 153 10.13 -7.05 -4.40
N ILE A 154 10.69 -5.85 -4.25
CA ILE A 154 12.04 -5.68 -3.68
C ILE A 154 12.08 -6.17 -2.23
N ILE A 155 11.18 -5.70 -1.35
CA ILE A 155 11.23 -6.12 0.07
C ILE A 155 10.96 -7.62 0.26
N GLU A 156 10.10 -8.21 -0.59
CA GLU A 156 9.84 -9.66 -0.62
C GLU A 156 11.11 -10.44 -0.99
N SER A 157 11.92 -9.94 -1.92
CA SER A 157 13.22 -10.53 -2.22
C SER A 157 14.21 -10.35 -1.07
N GLN A 158 14.30 -9.14 -0.51
CA GLN A 158 15.29 -8.79 0.51
C GLN A 158 15.16 -9.63 1.77
N ILE A 159 13.94 -9.98 2.17
CA ILE A 159 13.74 -10.77 3.39
C ILE A 159 14.39 -12.16 3.35
N TRP A 160 14.53 -12.73 2.14
CA TRP A 160 15.16 -14.04 1.92
C TRP A 160 16.63 -13.93 1.50
N SER A 161 17.03 -12.81 0.90
CA SER A 161 18.38 -12.65 0.35
C SER A 161 19.38 -11.97 1.28
N THR A 162 18.95 -11.32 2.36
CA THR A 162 19.84 -10.63 3.31
C THR A 162 19.94 -11.33 4.66
N ALA A 163 20.95 -10.95 5.43
CA ALA A 163 21.13 -11.45 6.79
C ALA A 163 19.96 -11.03 7.69
N SER A 164 19.72 -11.82 8.75
CA SER A 164 18.59 -11.57 9.66
C SER A 164 18.73 -10.28 10.49
N ASP A 165 19.95 -9.79 10.67
CA ASP A 165 20.27 -8.52 11.34
C ASP A 165 20.44 -7.34 10.36
N SER A 166 20.16 -7.54 9.08
CA SER A 166 20.28 -6.49 8.07
C SER A 166 19.38 -5.29 8.40
N PRO A 167 19.88 -4.05 8.25
CA PRO A 167 19.10 -2.83 8.44
C PRO A 167 17.97 -2.65 7.41
N VAL A 168 17.98 -3.38 6.29
CA VAL A 168 16.97 -3.25 5.24
C VAL A 168 15.57 -3.63 5.72
N HIS A 169 15.46 -4.58 6.66
CA HIS A 169 14.18 -5.04 7.22
C HIS A 169 13.49 -3.90 7.97
N LEU A 170 14.24 -3.18 8.80
CA LEU A 170 13.74 -2.04 9.57
C LEU A 170 13.33 -0.88 8.66
N VAL A 171 14.18 -0.54 7.68
CA VAL A 171 13.89 0.53 6.71
C VAL A 171 12.66 0.18 5.87
N SER A 172 12.48 -1.09 5.47
CA SER A 172 11.30 -1.56 4.76
C SER A 172 10.02 -1.36 5.58
N LEU A 173 10.04 -1.67 6.87
CA LEU A 173 8.91 -1.45 7.78
C LEU A 173 8.58 0.04 7.93
N MET A 174 9.59 0.90 8.11
CA MET A 174 9.39 2.35 8.21
C MET A 174 8.83 2.94 6.91
N THR A 175 9.33 2.46 5.76
CA THR A 175 8.84 2.86 4.44
C THR A 175 7.40 2.41 4.21
N LEU A 176 7.05 1.18 4.61
CA LEU A 176 5.68 0.67 4.57
C LEU A 176 4.71 1.58 5.33
N ILE A 177 5.07 2.08 6.52
CA ILE A 177 4.24 3.04 7.25
C ILE A 177 3.98 4.30 6.41
N ARG A 178 4.99 4.81 5.69
CA ARG A 178 4.83 5.97 4.80
C ARG A 178 3.91 5.65 3.63
N VAL A 179 4.04 4.47 3.01
CA VAL A 179 3.18 4.03 1.90
C VAL A 179 1.72 3.88 2.34
N VAL A 180 1.48 3.26 3.51
CA VAL A 180 0.15 3.10 4.11
C VAL A 180 -0.53 4.45 4.30
N ARG A 181 0.22 5.46 4.78
CA ARG A 181 -0.32 6.80 5.05
C ARG A 181 -0.50 7.62 3.78
N GLY A 182 0.41 7.51 2.81
CA GLY A 182 0.40 8.31 1.59
C GLY A 182 -0.60 7.82 0.54
N SER A 183 -0.74 6.49 0.39
CA SER A 183 -1.59 5.92 -0.66
C SER A 183 -2.28 4.62 -0.22
N PRO A 184 -3.16 4.67 0.80
CA PRO A 184 -3.73 3.46 1.39
C PRO A 184 -4.52 2.61 0.39
N ARG A 185 -5.31 3.22 -0.50
CA ARG A 185 -6.14 2.48 -1.48
C ARG A 185 -5.31 1.63 -2.44
N ASN A 186 -4.23 2.17 -2.99
CA ASN A 186 -3.40 1.44 -3.96
C ASN A 186 -2.66 0.26 -3.33
N LEU A 187 -2.34 0.35 -2.03
CA LEU A 187 -1.72 -0.74 -1.27
C LEU A 187 -2.73 -1.80 -0.82
N ALA A 188 -4.03 -1.47 -0.75
CA ALA A 188 -5.07 -2.36 -0.21
C ALA A 188 -5.14 -3.73 -0.92
N GLN A 189 -4.94 -3.78 -2.23
CA GLN A 189 -4.94 -5.04 -2.98
C GLN A 189 -3.76 -5.97 -2.62
N PHE A 190 -2.72 -5.45 -1.97
CA PHE A 190 -1.51 -6.18 -1.60
C PHE A 190 -1.44 -6.48 -0.09
N LEU A 191 -2.53 -6.33 0.66
CA LEU A 191 -2.53 -6.51 2.11
C LEU A 191 -2.01 -7.89 2.54
N ASP A 192 -2.32 -8.96 1.80
CA ASP A 192 -1.79 -10.29 2.11
C ASP A 192 -0.26 -10.30 2.08
N LYS A 193 0.35 -9.74 1.03
CA LYS A 193 1.81 -9.61 0.91
C LYS A 193 2.41 -8.76 2.02
N VAL A 194 1.82 -7.59 2.29
CA VAL A 194 2.28 -6.65 3.32
C VAL A 194 2.22 -7.29 4.71
N VAL A 195 1.11 -7.94 5.04
CA VAL A 195 0.96 -8.62 6.32
C VAL A 195 1.93 -9.79 6.43
N ASN A 196 2.07 -10.63 5.40
CA ASN A 196 3.01 -11.74 5.42
C ASN A 196 4.47 -11.26 5.63
N PHE A 197 4.88 -10.16 4.99
CA PHE A 197 6.18 -9.54 5.25
C PHE A 197 6.33 -9.12 6.72
N ILE A 198 5.34 -8.41 7.28
CA ILE A 198 5.37 -7.98 8.69
C ILE A 198 5.46 -9.21 9.61
N LEU A 199 4.67 -10.25 9.36
CA LEU A 199 4.67 -11.49 10.13
C LEU A 199 6.05 -12.17 10.08
N GLN A 200 6.69 -12.27 8.91
CA GLN A 200 8.03 -12.84 8.79
C GLN A 200 9.06 -12.12 9.67
N THR A 201 8.97 -10.78 9.79
CA THR A 201 9.88 -10.01 10.66
C THR A 201 9.67 -10.22 12.17
N ILE A 202 8.57 -10.83 12.59
CA ILE A 202 8.27 -11.15 14.01
C ILE A 202 8.25 -12.65 14.30
N ASP A 203 8.58 -13.48 13.30
CA ASP A 203 8.57 -14.94 13.42
C ASP A 203 9.46 -15.39 14.60
N PRO A 204 8.92 -16.14 15.57
CA PRO A 204 9.71 -16.66 16.69
C PRO A 204 10.85 -17.60 16.26
N SER A 205 10.79 -18.18 15.06
CA SER A 205 11.86 -19.01 14.50
C SER A 205 13.13 -18.21 14.20
N ASN A 206 13.02 -16.92 13.89
CA ASN A 206 14.13 -16.02 13.62
C ASN A 206 14.33 -15.01 14.76
N SER A 207 15.01 -15.44 15.81
CA SER A 207 15.21 -14.63 17.02
C SER A 207 15.99 -13.33 16.77
N VAL A 208 16.90 -13.32 15.79
CA VAL A 208 17.74 -12.16 15.46
C VAL A 208 16.91 -11.07 14.80
N MET A 209 16.23 -11.41 13.70
CA MET A 209 15.38 -10.46 12.98
C MET A 209 14.25 -9.95 13.87
N ARG A 210 13.61 -10.87 14.61
CA ARG A 210 12.57 -10.52 15.59
C ARG A 210 13.08 -9.51 16.61
N LYS A 211 14.25 -9.74 17.22
CA LYS A 211 14.80 -8.82 18.23
C LYS A 211 14.99 -7.40 17.68
N SER A 212 15.47 -7.28 16.44
CA SER A 212 15.74 -5.98 15.81
C SER A 212 14.47 -5.29 15.29
N CYS A 213 13.50 -6.05 14.77
CA CYS A 213 12.35 -5.49 14.06
C CYS A 213 11.08 -5.40 14.90
N PHE A 214 10.92 -6.18 15.98
CA PHE A 214 9.64 -6.40 16.67
C PHE A 214 8.84 -5.12 16.95
N GLN A 215 9.47 -4.09 17.51
CA GLN A 215 8.77 -2.84 17.85
C GLN A 215 8.26 -2.11 16.61
N SER A 216 9.06 -2.05 15.56
CA SER A 216 8.71 -1.43 14.28
C SER A 216 7.68 -2.26 13.52
N SER A 217 7.76 -3.58 13.57
CA SER A 217 6.76 -4.49 13.00
C SER A 217 5.41 -4.32 13.67
N MET A 218 5.38 -4.27 15.01
CA MET A 218 4.14 -4.03 15.76
C MET A 218 3.57 -2.63 15.50
N THR A 219 4.42 -1.63 15.32
CA THR A 219 3.98 -0.26 14.95
C THR A 219 3.41 -0.24 13.52
N THR A 220 4.06 -0.93 12.59
CA THR A 220 3.58 -1.07 11.20
C THR A 220 2.23 -1.79 11.16
N LEU A 221 2.10 -2.90 11.91
CA LEU A 221 0.84 -3.64 11.99
C LEU A 221 -0.31 -2.80 12.56
N ARG A 222 -0.03 -1.94 13.55
CA ARG A 222 -1.01 -0.98 14.07
C ARG A 222 -1.51 0.00 13.02
N GLU A 223 -0.58 0.54 12.25
CA GLU A 223 -0.91 1.45 11.16
C GLU A 223 -1.75 0.74 10.08
N ILE A 224 -1.43 -0.52 9.77
CA ILE A 224 -2.24 -1.34 8.88
C ILE A 224 -3.67 -1.51 9.42
N VAL A 225 -3.83 -1.99 10.65
CA VAL A 225 -5.17 -2.20 11.25
C VAL A 225 -5.98 -0.90 11.32
N ARG A 226 -5.32 0.22 11.60
CA ARG A 226 -5.97 1.53 11.62
C ARG A 226 -6.45 1.98 10.23
N ALA A 227 -5.61 1.80 9.22
CA ALA A 227 -5.86 2.27 7.86
C ALA A 227 -6.82 1.35 7.08
N TYR A 228 -6.83 0.04 7.38
CA TYR A 228 -7.49 -0.98 6.60
C TYR A 228 -8.57 -1.71 7.42
N PRO A 229 -9.86 -1.39 7.25
CA PRO A 229 -10.92 -2.04 8.02
C PRO A 229 -11.07 -3.53 7.75
N MET A 230 -10.54 -4.04 6.63
CA MET A 230 -10.45 -5.46 6.28
C MET A 230 -9.37 -6.22 7.08
N VAL A 231 -8.66 -5.54 7.98
CA VAL A 231 -7.67 -6.15 8.88
C VAL A 231 -8.10 -5.87 10.31
N ALA A 232 -8.24 -6.92 11.11
CA ALA A 232 -8.63 -6.81 12.51
C ALA A 232 -7.59 -7.50 13.39
N LEU A 233 -7.22 -6.84 14.49
CA LEU A 233 -6.54 -7.44 15.64
C LEU A 233 -7.55 -7.57 16.77
N ASN A 234 -7.48 -8.66 17.54
CA ASN A 234 -8.25 -8.76 18.77
C ASN A 234 -7.64 -7.89 19.89
N ASP A 235 -8.44 -7.59 20.91
CA ASP A 235 -8.04 -6.70 22.02
C ASP A 235 -6.84 -7.22 22.83
N SER A 236 -6.62 -8.54 22.84
CA SER A 236 -5.46 -9.17 23.48
C SER A 236 -4.23 -9.31 22.57
N TRP A 237 -4.31 -8.87 21.31
CA TRP A 237 -3.21 -8.90 20.33
C TRP A 237 -2.65 -10.29 20.04
N THR A 238 -3.45 -11.32 20.30
CA THR A 238 -3.09 -12.72 20.08
C THR A 238 -3.54 -13.22 18.71
N ARG A 239 -4.50 -12.55 18.06
CA ARG A 239 -5.07 -12.99 16.78
C ARG A 239 -5.18 -11.85 15.80
N LEU A 240 -4.80 -12.13 14.56
CA LEU A 240 -4.90 -11.22 13.43
C LEU A 240 -5.79 -11.87 12.37
N ALA A 241 -6.79 -11.13 11.89
CA ALA A 241 -7.62 -11.51 10.76
C ALA A 241 -7.35 -10.57 9.58
N VAL A 242 -7.17 -11.15 8.39
CA VAL A 242 -6.96 -10.43 7.14
C VAL A 242 -7.98 -10.94 6.12
N GLY A 243 -8.88 -10.08 5.70
CA GLY A 243 -9.87 -10.38 4.66
C GLY A 243 -9.34 -10.05 3.27
N ASP A 244 -9.75 -10.85 2.27
CA ASP A 244 -9.50 -10.51 0.88
C ASP A 244 -10.23 -9.19 0.54
N VAL A 245 -9.47 -8.18 0.09
CA VAL A 245 -10.02 -6.85 -0.23
C VAL A 245 -10.73 -6.86 -1.57
N ILE A 246 -10.10 -7.49 -2.56
CA ILE A 246 -10.60 -7.66 -3.91
C ILE A 246 -10.48 -9.15 -4.22
N GLY A 247 -11.57 -9.77 -4.64
CA GLY A 247 -11.59 -11.21 -4.91
C GLY A 247 -12.72 -11.61 -5.84
N GLU A 248 -12.60 -12.83 -6.35
CA GLU A 248 -13.70 -13.50 -7.03
C GLU A 248 -14.78 -13.85 -6.00
N MET A 249 -16.05 -13.60 -6.32
CA MET A 249 -17.16 -13.77 -5.35
C MET A 249 -17.24 -15.17 -4.73
N ASN A 250 -16.81 -16.19 -5.47
CA ASN A 250 -16.88 -17.59 -5.05
C ASN A 250 -15.65 -18.06 -4.26
N ASN A 251 -14.64 -17.20 -4.09
CA ASN A 251 -13.37 -17.56 -3.45
C ASN A 251 -12.88 -16.45 -2.51
N VAL A 252 -13.81 -15.77 -1.84
CA VAL A 252 -13.49 -14.75 -0.85
C VAL A 252 -13.18 -15.43 0.47
N THR A 253 -11.99 -15.17 1.02
CA THR A 253 -11.55 -15.77 2.28
C THR A 253 -11.12 -14.73 3.30
N ILE A 254 -11.15 -15.13 4.57
CA ILE A 254 -10.51 -14.40 5.66
C ILE A 254 -9.48 -15.32 6.30
N ARG A 255 -8.22 -14.90 6.34
CA ARG A 255 -7.11 -15.65 6.93
C ARG A 255 -6.92 -15.20 8.36
N VAL A 256 -6.93 -16.15 9.29
CA VAL A 256 -6.71 -15.87 10.72
C VAL A 256 -5.36 -16.45 11.12
N TYR A 257 -4.55 -15.62 11.76
CA TYR A 257 -3.21 -15.92 12.24
C TYR A 257 -3.16 -15.84 13.76
N ASP A 258 -2.42 -16.75 14.37
CA ASP A 258 -1.98 -16.64 15.76
C ASP A 258 -0.72 -15.78 15.81
N MET A 259 -0.76 -14.69 16.56
CA MET A 259 0.33 -13.71 16.65
C MET A 259 1.46 -14.19 17.55
N GLN A 260 1.22 -15.16 18.43
CA GLN A 260 2.27 -15.71 19.29
C GLN A 260 3.20 -16.64 18.50
N SER A 261 2.63 -17.58 17.74
CA SER A 261 3.40 -18.49 16.88
C SER A 261 3.66 -17.93 15.49
N VAL A 262 2.98 -16.85 15.09
CA VAL A 262 3.06 -16.25 13.75
C VAL A 262 2.66 -17.25 12.66
N THR A 263 1.68 -18.11 12.98
CA THR A 263 1.19 -19.12 12.05
C THR A 263 -0.26 -18.88 11.68
N LYS A 264 -0.60 -19.15 10.41
CA LYS A 264 -1.98 -19.23 9.98
C LYS A 264 -2.65 -20.37 10.73
N ILE A 265 -3.76 -20.08 11.42
CA ILE A 265 -4.51 -21.07 12.19
C ILE A 265 -5.78 -21.49 11.48
N LYS A 266 -6.44 -20.59 10.74
CA LYS A 266 -7.73 -20.85 10.08
C LYS A 266 -7.90 -20.04 8.81
N VAL A 267 -8.80 -20.54 7.96
CA VAL A 267 -9.34 -19.85 6.79
C VAL A 267 -10.87 -19.85 6.95
N LEU A 268 -11.47 -18.68 6.94
CA LEU A 268 -12.93 -18.53 6.99
C LEU A 268 -13.44 -18.29 5.58
N ASP A 269 -14.48 -18.99 5.21
CA ASP A 269 -15.14 -18.82 3.93
C ASP A 269 -16.11 -17.65 3.99
N ALA A 270 -15.76 -16.57 3.30
CA ALA A 270 -16.59 -15.40 3.15
C ALA A 270 -17.13 -15.26 1.72
N SER A 271 -17.20 -16.36 0.97
CA SER A 271 -17.96 -16.44 -0.29
C SER A 271 -19.48 -16.33 -0.03
N GLY A 272 -20.29 -16.46 -1.09
CA GLY A 272 -21.73 -16.22 -1.09
C GLY A 272 -22.54 -16.98 -0.01
N PRO A 273 -23.85 -16.73 0.09
CA PRO A 273 -24.68 -17.28 1.16
C PRO A 273 -24.55 -18.80 1.29
N PRO A 274 -24.40 -19.35 2.52
CA PRO A 274 -24.27 -20.78 2.74
C PRO A 274 -25.40 -21.57 2.06
N GLY A 275 -25.05 -22.50 1.17
CA GLY A 275 -26.03 -23.34 0.46
C GLY A 275 -26.70 -22.72 -0.78
N LEU A 276 -26.38 -21.47 -1.14
CA LEU A 276 -26.91 -20.79 -2.34
C LEU A 276 -25.81 -20.02 -3.10
N PRO A 277 -24.86 -20.72 -3.72
CA PRO A 277 -23.83 -20.07 -4.55
C PRO A 277 -24.43 -19.30 -5.75
N ASN A 278 -25.66 -19.62 -6.17
CA ASN A 278 -26.22 -19.13 -7.43
C ASN A 278 -27.16 -17.91 -7.36
N LEU A 279 -27.49 -17.37 -6.17
CA LEU A 279 -28.36 -16.18 -6.08
C LEU A 279 -27.64 -14.89 -6.52
N LEU A 280 -26.31 -14.90 -6.52
CA LEU A 280 -25.46 -13.85 -7.09
C LEU A 280 -24.98 -14.19 -8.52
N ALA A 281 -25.15 -15.45 -8.95
CA ALA A 281 -24.57 -16.01 -10.18
C ALA A 281 -25.50 -15.93 -11.40
N ALA A 282 -26.47 -15.02 -11.41
CA ALA A 282 -27.12 -14.66 -12.66
C ALA A 282 -26.18 -13.72 -13.44
N SER A 283 -25.24 -14.31 -14.19
CA SER A 283 -24.54 -13.74 -15.37
C SER A 283 -23.12 -13.14 -15.30
N SER A 284 -22.19 -13.64 -14.46
CA SER A 284 -20.75 -13.49 -14.79
C SER A 284 -19.86 -14.44 -13.99
N GLU A 285 -19.29 -15.46 -14.62
CA GLU A 285 -18.42 -16.47 -13.99
C GLU A 285 -17.06 -15.93 -13.50
N PHE A 286 -16.72 -14.66 -13.72
CA PHE A 286 -15.40 -14.10 -13.37
C PHE A 286 -15.43 -12.63 -12.93
N MET A 287 -16.50 -12.19 -12.25
CA MET A 287 -16.56 -10.80 -11.77
C MET A 287 -15.76 -10.63 -10.47
N VAL A 288 -14.59 -10.00 -10.57
CA VAL A 288 -13.80 -9.56 -9.43
C VAL A 288 -14.48 -8.33 -8.81
N THR A 289 -14.66 -8.34 -7.48
CA THR A 289 -15.34 -7.25 -6.77
C THR A 289 -14.66 -6.93 -5.44
N ALA A 290 -14.98 -5.76 -4.86
CA ALA A 290 -14.62 -5.46 -3.47
C ALA A 290 -15.33 -6.47 -2.56
N ALA A 291 -14.55 -7.26 -1.83
CA ALA A 291 -15.03 -8.49 -1.21
C ALA A 291 -15.33 -8.30 0.28
N ILE A 292 -14.32 -7.97 1.08
CA ILE A 292 -14.49 -7.59 2.49
C ILE A 292 -14.31 -6.09 2.62
N SER A 293 -15.23 -5.42 3.33
CA SER A 293 -15.20 -3.98 3.57
C SER A 293 -14.83 -3.64 5.02
N ALA A 294 -15.18 -4.50 5.98
CA ALA A 294 -14.76 -4.35 7.37
C ALA A 294 -14.74 -5.69 8.11
N LEU A 295 -13.84 -5.82 9.08
CA LEU A 295 -13.71 -6.94 10.01
C LEU A 295 -13.68 -6.42 11.46
N SER A 296 -14.16 -7.23 12.39
CA SER A 296 -13.98 -6.97 13.82
C SER A 296 -14.04 -8.27 14.62
N PHE A 297 -13.15 -8.43 15.59
CA PHE A 297 -13.22 -9.52 16.56
C PHE A 297 -14.24 -9.17 17.64
N SER A 298 -14.96 -10.16 18.16
CA SER A 298 -15.74 -9.97 19.39
C SER A 298 -14.83 -9.59 20.57
N PRO A 299 -15.34 -8.89 21.59
CA PRO A 299 -14.52 -8.43 22.72
C PRO A 299 -13.85 -9.58 23.51
N ASP A 300 -14.49 -10.75 23.55
CA ASP A 300 -13.94 -11.99 24.12
C ASP A 300 -12.91 -12.68 23.20
N GLY A 301 -12.75 -12.19 21.96
CA GLY A 301 -11.90 -12.76 20.92
C GLY A 301 -12.40 -14.10 20.36
N GLU A 302 -13.58 -14.57 20.76
CA GLU A 302 -14.08 -15.90 20.43
C GLU A 302 -14.76 -16.01 19.07
N GLY A 303 -15.14 -14.88 18.47
CA GLY A 303 -15.69 -14.84 17.13
C GLY A 303 -15.23 -13.65 16.32
N LEU A 304 -15.57 -13.70 15.04
CA LEU A 304 -15.22 -12.68 14.06
C LEU A 304 -16.47 -12.28 13.29
N VAL A 305 -16.66 -10.98 13.10
CA VAL A 305 -17.69 -10.42 12.23
C VAL A 305 -17.04 -9.79 11.00
N ALA A 306 -17.66 -9.96 9.84
CA ALA A 306 -17.24 -9.33 8.59
C ALA A 306 -18.43 -8.65 7.91
N PHE A 307 -18.18 -7.49 7.32
CA PHE A 307 -19.14 -6.79 6.47
C PHE A 307 -18.61 -6.73 5.04
N SER A 308 -19.48 -7.04 4.08
CA SER A 308 -19.25 -6.85 2.66
C SER A 308 -20.25 -5.82 2.16
N GLU A 309 -19.76 -4.67 1.68
CA GLU A 309 -20.59 -3.69 0.99
C GLU A 309 -21.22 -4.32 -0.26
N HIS A 310 -20.42 -5.10 -1.01
CA HIS A 310 -20.96 -5.91 -2.08
C HIS A 310 -21.87 -6.99 -1.50
N GLY A 311 -23.13 -7.00 -1.95
CA GLY A 311 -24.15 -7.92 -1.45
C GLY A 311 -24.82 -7.48 -0.14
N LEU A 312 -24.36 -6.36 0.45
CA LEU A 312 -24.88 -5.78 1.70
C LEU A 312 -25.12 -6.84 2.77
N MET A 313 -24.05 -7.45 3.26
CA MET A 313 -24.16 -8.57 4.19
C MET A 313 -23.15 -8.54 5.31
N ILE A 314 -23.62 -8.94 6.49
CA ILE A 314 -22.82 -9.18 7.67
C ILE A 314 -22.73 -10.68 7.89
N ARG A 315 -21.50 -11.19 8.02
CA ARG A 315 -21.20 -12.58 8.33
C ARG A 315 -20.62 -12.68 9.72
N TRP A 316 -21.04 -13.70 10.45
CA TRP A 316 -20.59 -13.96 11.81
C TRP A 316 -20.11 -15.38 11.96
N TRP A 317 -18.93 -15.55 12.55
CA TRP A 317 -18.35 -16.84 12.93
C TRP A 317 -18.24 -16.89 14.45
N SER A 318 -19.14 -17.66 15.08
CA SER A 318 -19.11 -17.94 16.53
C SER A 318 -18.34 -19.22 16.79
N LEU A 319 -17.05 -19.10 17.03
CA LEU A 319 -16.17 -20.27 17.02
C LEU A 319 -15.84 -20.74 18.44
N GLY A 320 -15.77 -19.85 19.42
CA GLY A 320 -15.48 -20.21 20.82
C GLY A 320 -13.98 -20.47 21.04
N SER A 321 -13.47 -20.16 22.23
CA SER A 321 -12.04 -20.31 22.61
C SER A 321 -11.46 -21.69 22.27
N VAL A 322 -12.16 -22.75 22.66
CA VAL A 322 -11.75 -24.16 22.44
C VAL A 322 -11.61 -24.51 20.95
N TRP A 323 -12.34 -23.83 20.07
CA TRP A 323 -12.27 -24.10 18.64
C TRP A 323 -11.04 -23.48 17.98
N TRP A 324 -10.61 -22.31 18.45
CA TRP A 324 -9.34 -21.70 18.07
C TRP A 324 -8.16 -22.54 18.56
N GLU A 325 -8.31 -23.14 19.76
CA GLU A 325 -7.28 -23.97 20.40
C GLU A 325 -7.26 -25.42 19.89
N LYS A 326 -8.29 -25.91 19.19
CA LYS A 326 -8.25 -27.23 18.56
C LYS A 326 -7.27 -27.22 17.38
N LEU A 327 -6.03 -27.57 17.73
CA LEU A 327 -4.77 -27.68 16.97
C LEU A 327 -4.80 -28.44 15.63
N SER A 328 -5.95 -28.88 15.10
CA SER A 328 -5.95 -29.35 13.73
C SER A 328 -5.70 -28.15 12.82
N ARG A 329 -4.47 -28.04 12.30
CA ARG A 329 -4.06 -27.17 11.18
C ARG A 329 -4.80 -27.60 9.91
N ASN A 330 -6.12 -27.49 9.96
CA ASN A 330 -7.02 -27.75 8.86
C ASN A 330 -7.39 -26.39 8.29
N PHE A 331 -6.92 -26.13 7.06
CA PHE A 331 -7.19 -24.92 6.31
C PHE A 331 -8.39 -25.06 5.38
N VAL A 332 -9.22 -26.11 5.56
CA VAL A 332 -10.54 -26.19 4.92
C VAL A 332 -11.35 -24.96 5.33
N PRO A 333 -11.83 -24.16 4.36
CA PRO A 333 -12.58 -22.94 4.64
C PRO A 333 -13.81 -23.18 5.50
N VAL A 334 -14.00 -22.34 6.52
CA VAL A 334 -15.08 -22.49 7.51
C VAL A 334 -16.22 -21.53 7.19
N GLN A 335 -17.41 -22.09 6.96
CA GLN A 335 -18.62 -21.33 6.67
C GLN A 335 -19.05 -20.46 7.86
N CYS A 336 -19.69 -19.32 7.57
CA CYS A 336 -20.23 -18.45 8.61
C CYS A 336 -21.35 -19.15 9.39
N THR A 337 -21.39 -18.91 10.71
CA THR A 337 -22.46 -19.39 11.60
C THR A 337 -23.77 -18.67 11.34
N LYS A 338 -23.70 -17.37 11.02
CA LYS A 338 -24.87 -16.55 10.73
C LYS A 338 -24.56 -15.54 9.63
N LEU A 339 -25.57 -15.31 8.79
CA LEU A 339 -25.58 -14.30 7.73
C LEU A 339 -26.76 -13.35 7.97
N ILE A 340 -26.50 -12.05 7.86
CA ILE A 340 -27.51 -11.00 7.99
C ILE A 340 -27.43 -10.11 6.74
N PHE A 341 -28.56 -9.92 6.08
CA PHE A 341 -28.66 -8.96 4.98
C PHE A 341 -28.93 -7.57 5.53
N VAL A 342 -28.11 -6.61 5.11
CA VAL A 342 -28.22 -5.20 5.45
C VAL A 342 -29.15 -4.54 4.42
N PRO A 343 -30.20 -3.83 4.86
CA PRO A 343 -31.08 -3.14 3.93
C PRO A 343 -30.32 -2.03 3.18
N PRO A 344 -30.62 -1.78 1.90
CA PRO A 344 -30.04 -0.66 1.17
C PRO A 344 -30.48 0.66 1.82
N TRP A 345 -29.49 1.43 2.29
CA TRP A 345 -29.61 2.80 2.81
C TRP A 345 -29.09 3.78 1.75
N GLU A 346 -29.66 4.99 1.67
CA GLU A 346 -29.10 6.16 0.96
C GLU A 346 -27.59 6.40 1.21
N GLY A 347 -27.05 5.91 2.33
CA GLY A 347 -25.64 6.03 2.71
C GLY A 347 -24.71 4.97 2.10
N PHE A 348 -25.16 4.04 1.26
CA PHE A 348 -24.31 3.12 0.50
C PHE A 348 -24.06 3.61 -0.93
N SER A 349 -23.05 3.06 -1.61
CA SER A 349 -22.88 3.32 -3.04
C SER A 349 -24.13 2.92 -3.84
N PRO A 350 -24.56 3.70 -4.85
CA PRO A 350 -25.67 3.34 -5.73
C PRO A 350 -25.46 1.98 -6.41
N ASN A 351 -24.20 1.60 -6.68
CA ASN A 351 -23.86 0.31 -7.26
C ASN A 351 -24.13 -0.83 -6.28
N SER A 352 -23.73 -0.68 -5.01
CA SER A 352 -23.95 -1.65 -3.93
C SER A 352 -25.43 -1.84 -3.62
N SER A 353 -26.21 -0.76 -3.68
CA SER A 353 -27.67 -0.82 -3.50
C SER A 353 -28.35 -1.61 -4.62
N ARG A 354 -27.90 -1.43 -5.87
CA ARG A 354 -28.44 -2.11 -7.07
C ARG A 354 -27.98 -3.56 -7.21
N SER A 355 -26.78 -3.90 -6.75
CA SER A 355 -26.25 -5.28 -6.76
C SER A 355 -26.58 -6.07 -5.48
N SER A 356 -27.33 -5.49 -4.56
CA SER A 356 -27.74 -6.16 -3.32
C SER A 356 -28.70 -7.31 -3.58
N ILE A 357 -28.64 -8.35 -2.76
CA ILE A 357 -29.52 -9.52 -2.87
C ILE A 357 -30.98 -9.10 -2.66
N MET A 358 -31.25 -8.14 -1.78
CA MET A 358 -32.61 -7.60 -1.59
C MET A 358 -33.12 -6.88 -2.85
N ALA A 359 -32.28 -6.14 -3.57
CA ALA A 359 -32.68 -5.50 -4.83
C ALA A 359 -33.02 -6.54 -5.92
N ASN A 360 -32.23 -7.62 -6.02
CA ASN A 360 -32.52 -8.73 -6.94
C ASN A 360 -33.79 -9.51 -6.57
N LEU A 361 -34.08 -9.67 -5.27
CA LEU A 361 -35.29 -10.36 -4.79
C LEU A 361 -36.56 -9.51 -4.89
N MET A 362 -36.46 -8.18 -4.78
CA MET A 362 -37.60 -7.26 -4.85
C MET A 362 -37.88 -6.72 -6.26
N GLY A 363 -36.92 -6.83 -7.18
CA GLY A 363 -37.04 -6.36 -8.56
C GLY A 363 -37.56 -7.43 -9.53
N ASN A 364 -38.87 -7.66 -9.58
CA ASN A 364 -39.47 -8.33 -10.73
C ASN A 364 -39.47 -7.36 -11.95
N ASP A 365 -39.05 -7.89 -13.10
CA ASP A 365 -39.41 -7.48 -14.48
C ASP A 365 -38.71 -6.34 -15.23
N LYS A 366 -37.55 -5.83 -14.83
CA LYS A 366 -36.69 -5.08 -15.79
C LYS A 366 -35.22 -5.42 -15.67
N GLN A 367 -34.81 -6.40 -16.46
CA GLN A 367 -33.43 -6.67 -16.83
C GLN A 367 -32.90 -5.45 -17.61
N PHE A 368 -32.53 -4.38 -16.88
CA PHE A 368 -31.83 -3.25 -17.46
C PHE A 368 -30.41 -3.71 -17.81
N SER A 369 -30.18 -3.80 -19.11
CA SER A 369 -28.92 -4.11 -19.77
C SER A 369 -27.80 -3.16 -19.34
N PHE A 370 -27.05 -3.55 -18.31
CA PHE A 370 -25.70 -2.99 -18.04
C PHE A 370 -24.61 -3.64 -18.92
N GLN A 371 -25.01 -4.42 -19.94
CA GLN A 371 -24.10 -5.22 -20.73
C GLN A 371 -23.41 -4.47 -21.88
N GLU A 372 -23.72 -3.18 -22.11
CA GLU A 372 -23.14 -2.44 -23.25
C GLU A 372 -21.84 -1.68 -22.94
N ASN A 373 -21.51 -1.35 -21.68
CA ASN A 373 -20.29 -0.57 -21.37
C ASN A 373 -19.16 -1.36 -20.70
N ALA A 374 -19.38 -2.63 -20.31
CA ALA A 374 -18.38 -3.46 -19.64
C ALA A 374 -17.58 -4.36 -20.59
N ARG A 375 -17.95 -4.45 -21.87
CA ARG A 375 -17.29 -5.35 -22.84
C ARG A 375 -15.94 -4.82 -23.37
N ASP A 376 -15.62 -3.55 -23.15
CA ASP A 376 -14.42 -2.90 -23.72
C ASP A 376 -13.35 -2.49 -22.69
N LEU A 377 -13.57 -2.77 -21.39
CA LEU A 377 -12.58 -2.42 -20.36
C LEU A 377 -11.56 -3.54 -20.20
N SER A 378 -10.27 -3.20 -20.27
CA SER A 378 -9.22 -4.16 -19.96
C SER A 378 -9.32 -4.60 -18.50
N HIS A 379 -8.83 -5.81 -18.18
CA HIS A 379 -8.77 -6.30 -16.79
C HIS A 379 -8.01 -5.32 -15.87
N ALA A 380 -7.01 -4.62 -16.40
CA ALA A 380 -6.25 -3.60 -15.69
C ALA A 380 -7.09 -2.35 -15.37
N ASP A 381 -7.95 -1.91 -16.28
CA ASP A 381 -8.82 -0.75 -16.06
C ASP A 381 -9.94 -1.07 -15.07
N SER A 382 -10.48 -2.29 -15.14
CA SER A 382 -11.45 -2.80 -14.16
C SER A 382 -10.86 -2.84 -12.75
N MET A 383 -9.63 -3.33 -12.60
CA MET A 383 -8.92 -3.34 -11.32
C MET A 383 -8.66 -1.92 -10.78
N LYS A 384 -8.21 -0.99 -11.63
CA LYS A 384 -8.03 0.42 -11.25
C LYS A 384 -9.32 1.04 -10.77
N GLN A 385 -10.44 0.77 -11.44
CA GLN A 385 -11.75 1.28 -11.04
C GLN A 385 -12.18 0.72 -9.67
N LEU A 386 -11.96 -0.58 -9.42
CA LEU A 386 -12.23 -1.19 -8.12
C LEU A 386 -11.41 -0.53 -7.01
N ILE A 387 -10.10 -0.39 -7.20
CA ILE A 387 -9.20 0.27 -6.24
C ILE A 387 -9.65 1.70 -5.95
N TYR A 388 -10.05 2.45 -6.97
CA TYR A 388 -10.56 3.82 -6.81
C TYR A 388 -11.86 3.85 -5.99
N SER A 389 -12.73 2.87 -6.19
CA SER A 389 -14.02 2.75 -5.51
C SER A 389 -13.95 2.19 -4.08
N LEU A 390 -12.78 1.68 -3.64
CA LEU A 390 -12.63 1.14 -2.29
C LEU A 390 -12.88 2.22 -1.23
N ASP A 391 -13.89 1.97 -0.41
CA ASP A 391 -14.20 2.79 0.75
C ASP A 391 -13.57 2.20 2.02
N LEU A 392 -12.51 2.85 2.49
CA LEU A 392 -11.78 2.46 3.70
C LEU A 392 -12.38 3.07 4.98
N SER A 393 -13.56 3.67 4.92
CA SER A 393 -14.21 4.34 6.06
C SER A 393 -15.17 3.45 6.84
N TYR A 394 -15.53 2.27 6.33
CA TYR A 394 -16.40 1.33 7.03
C TYR A 394 -15.76 0.86 8.34
N ARG A 395 -16.54 0.76 9.42
CA ARG A 395 -16.10 0.17 10.69
C ARG A 395 -17.22 -0.70 11.29
N LEU A 396 -16.81 -1.73 12.01
CA LEU A 396 -17.68 -2.62 12.77
C LEU A 396 -17.31 -2.53 14.25
N GLU A 397 -18.25 -2.08 15.07
CA GLU A 397 -18.03 -1.86 16.50
C GLU A 397 -19.02 -2.67 17.34
N TRP A 398 -18.53 -3.26 18.42
CA TRP A 398 -19.37 -4.03 19.34
C TRP A 398 -20.01 -3.10 20.36
N VAL A 399 -21.34 -3.00 20.34
CA VAL A 399 -22.11 -2.07 21.21
C VAL A 399 -22.90 -2.81 22.31
N GLY A 400 -22.79 -4.13 22.37
CA GLY A 400 -23.40 -4.97 23.39
C GLY A 400 -23.18 -6.45 23.12
N GLU A 401 -23.79 -7.31 23.94
CA GLU A 401 -23.72 -8.76 23.74
C GLU A 401 -24.33 -9.15 22.37
N ARG A 402 -23.48 -9.68 21.49
CA ARG A 402 -23.88 -10.10 20.14
C ARG A 402 -24.55 -8.99 19.32
N LYS A 403 -24.21 -7.72 19.55
CA LYS A 403 -24.68 -6.60 18.75
C LYS A 403 -23.53 -5.83 18.13
N VAL A 404 -23.64 -5.58 16.83
CA VAL A 404 -22.62 -4.86 16.07
C VAL A 404 -23.23 -3.65 15.39
N LEU A 405 -22.58 -2.51 15.58
CA LEU A 405 -22.83 -1.24 14.92
C LEU A 405 -21.97 -1.17 13.65
N LEU A 406 -22.62 -0.93 12.51
CA LEU A 406 -21.95 -0.62 11.26
C LEU A 406 -21.90 0.89 11.08
N THR A 407 -20.70 1.44 10.87
CA THR A 407 -20.52 2.86 10.56
C THR A 407 -19.78 3.07 9.26
N ARG A 408 -20.01 4.23 8.64
CA ARG A 408 -19.30 4.71 7.44
C ARG A 408 -19.04 6.20 7.59
N HIS A 409 -17.80 6.64 7.41
CA HIS A 409 -17.39 8.03 7.67
C HIS A 409 -17.82 8.56 9.07
N GLY A 410 -17.91 7.67 10.07
CA GLY A 410 -18.38 8.02 11.41
C GLY A 410 -19.90 8.14 11.57
N HIS A 411 -20.69 7.94 10.50
CA HIS A 411 -22.14 7.89 10.56
C HIS A 411 -22.63 6.46 10.81
N GLU A 412 -23.60 6.30 11.72
CA GLU A 412 -24.27 5.04 11.97
C GLU A 412 -25.15 4.64 10.78
N LEU A 413 -24.86 3.47 10.19
CA LEU A 413 -25.66 2.82 9.15
C LEU A 413 -26.58 1.74 9.73
N GLY A 414 -26.54 1.52 11.05
CA GLY A 414 -27.45 0.64 11.76
C GLY A 414 -26.74 -0.33 12.69
N THR A 415 -27.55 -0.88 13.60
CA THR A 415 -27.13 -1.85 14.61
C THR A 415 -27.80 -3.19 14.34
N PHE A 416 -27.00 -4.26 14.32
CA PHE A 416 -27.43 -5.60 13.91
C PHE A 416 -27.22 -6.62 15.04
N GLN A 417 -28.21 -7.49 15.25
CA GLN A 417 -28.16 -8.56 16.25
C GLN A 417 -27.58 -9.85 15.62
N LEU A 418 -26.45 -10.30 16.14
CA LEU A 418 -25.75 -11.55 15.80
C LEU A 418 -26.34 -12.75 16.54
#